data_AF-A0A285JV59-F1
#
_entry.id   AF-A0A285JV59-F1
#
_cell.length_a   1.000
_cell.length_b   1.000
_cell.length_c   1.000
_cell.angle_alpha   90.00
_cell.angle_beta   90.00
_cell.angle_gamma   90.00
#
_symmetry.space_group_name_H-M   'P 1'
#
loop_
_entity.id
_entity.type
_entity.pdbx_description
1 polymer ?
#
loop_
_entity_poly.entity_id
_entity_poly.type
_entity_poly.pdbx_seq_one_letter_code
_entity_poly.pdbx_strand_id
1 'polypeptide(L)' 'MTFWQTAVDQFSANGVPAGHGHVYGSGVVDGWVALAPPPGWTTADTINLRALMDG' A
#
# COMPACT_ATOMS: atom_id res chain seq x y z
N MET A 1 -9.00 -19.05 24.24
CA MET A 1 -8.17 -18.19 23.37
C MET A 1 -7.45 -17.18 24.25
N THR A 2 -6.12 -17.08 24.18
CA THR A 2 -5.32 -16.09 24.94
C THR A 2 -4.66 -15.11 23.98
N PHE A 3 -4.25 -13.94 24.47
CA PHE A 3 -3.58 -12.91 23.67
C PHE A 3 -2.25 -13.39 23.06
N TRP A 4 -1.68 -14.46 23.62
CA TRP A 4 -0.40 -14.99 23.18
C TRP A 4 -0.44 -15.58 21.77
N GLN A 5 -1.56 -16.19 21.38
CA GLN A 5 -1.75 -16.66 20.01
C GLN A 5 -1.66 -15.48 19.02
N THR A 6 -2.35 -14.38 19.30
CA THR A 6 -2.30 -13.15 18.46
C THR A 6 -0.88 -12.59 18.35
N ALA A 7 -0.09 -12.63 19.43
CA ALA A 7 1.30 -12.16 19.39
C ALA A 7 2.19 -13.02 18.48
N VAL A 8 2.02 -14.34 18.53
CA VAL A 8 2.75 -15.29 17.65
C VAL A 8 2.32 -15.13 16.19
N ASP A 9 1.01 -14.96 15.95
CA ASP A 9 0.47 -14.72 14.60
C ASP A 9 1.02 -13.42 14.00
N GLN A 10 1.04 -12.33 14.76
CA GLN A 10 1.55 -11.03 14.31
C GLN A 10 3.06 -11.06 14.01
N PHE A 11 3.86 -11.73 14.84
CA PHE A 11 5.30 -11.88 14.61
C PHE A 11 5.59 -12.61 13.29
N SER A 12 4.76 -13.61 12.96
CA SER A 12 4.96 -14.46 11.79
C SER A 12 4.33 -13.90 10.51
N ALA A 13 3.55 -12.82 10.60
CA ALA A 13 2.76 -12.28 9.49
C ALA A 13 3.59 -11.81 8.28
N ASN A 14 4.86 -11.45 8.48
CA ASN A 14 5.74 -10.93 7.43
C ASN A 14 6.62 -12.01 6.77
N GLY A 15 6.44 -13.30 7.12
CA GLY A 15 7.30 -14.39 6.63
C GLY A 15 7.03 -14.85 5.18
N VAL A 16 6.07 -14.24 4.48
CA VAL A 16 5.74 -14.58 3.10
C VAL A 16 6.76 -13.94 2.13
N PRO A 17 7.22 -14.66 1.09
CA PRO A 17 8.08 -14.07 0.07
C PRO A 17 7.44 -12.82 -0.57
N ALA A 18 8.28 -11.80 -0.82
CA ALA A 18 7.86 -10.62 -1.58
C ALA A 18 7.16 -11.06 -2.88
N GLY A 19 5.97 -10.50 -3.14
CA GLY A 19 5.12 -10.90 -4.26
C GLY A 19 3.81 -11.60 -3.87
N HIS A 20 3.70 -12.16 -2.65
CA HIS A 20 2.45 -12.74 -2.15
C HIS A 20 1.77 -11.76 -1.17
N GLY A 21 0.68 -11.11 -1.61
CA GLY A 21 -0.25 -10.38 -0.74
C GLY A 21 -0.02 -8.87 -0.52
N HIS A 22 1.13 -8.30 -0.89
CA HIS A 22 1.46 -6.88 -0.67
C HIS A 22 1.94 -6.10 -1.90
N VAL A 23 1.72 -6.62 -3.11
CA VAL A 23 1.97 -5.83 -4.34
C VAL A 23 0.70 -5.05 -4.67
N TYR A 24 0.46 -3.99 -3.91
CA TYR A 24 -0.50 -2.97 -4.32
C TYR A 24 0.19 -2.15 -5.41
N GLY A 25 -0.06 -2.50 -6.68
CA GLY A 25 0.41 -1.69 -7.79
C GLY A 25 -0.08 -0.24 -7.69
N SER A 26 0.32 0.60 -8.64
CA SER A 26 0.07 2.04 -8.56
C SER A 26 -1.41 2.50 -8.53
N GLY A 27 -2.39 1.60 -8.67
CA GLY A 27 -3.82 1.91 -8.60
C GLY A 27 -4.31 2.48 -7.25
N VAL A 28 -3.56 2.27 -6.16
CA VAL A 28 -3.87 2.89 -4.85
C VAL A 28 -3.78 4.43 -4.89
N VAL A 29 -2.96 4.97 -5.82
CA VAL A 29 -2.80 6.42 -6.01
C VAL A 29 -4.11 7.05 -6.46
N ASP A 30 -4.82 6.42 -7.42
CA ASP A 30 -6.08 6.95 -7.94
C ASP A 30 -7.15 7.05 -6.84
N GLY A 31 -7.19 6.05 -5.94
CA GLY A 31 -8.12 6.02 -4.81
C GLY A 31 -7.88 7.16 -3.83
N TRP A 32 -6.62 7.41 -3.44
CA TRP A 32 -6.30 8.51 -2.53
C TRP A 32 -6.54 9.88 -3.14
N VAL A 33 -6.19 10.06 -4.42
CA VAL A 33 -6.43 11.32 -5.12
C VAL A 33 -7.93 11.60 -5.26
N ALA A 34 -8.76 10.58 -5.47
CA ALA A 34 -10.21 10.73 -5.52
C ALA A 34 -10.83 11.08 -4.15
N LEU A 35 -10.28 10.54 -3.06
CA LEU A 35 -10.82 10.71 -1.72
C LEU A 35 -10.33 11.99 -1.03
N ALA A 36 -9.06 12.34 -1.20
CA ALA A 36 -8.40 13.41 -0.46
C ALA A 36 -7.22 14.00 -1.26
N PRO A 37 -7.49 14.72 -2.37
CA PRO A 37 -6.42 15.34 -3.14
C PRO A 37 -5.75 16.46 -2.33
N PRO A 38 -4.42 16.52 -2.29
CA PRO A 38 -3.70 17.66 -1.72
C PRO A 38 -4.02 18.98 -2.46
N PRO A 39 -3.95 20.14 -1.79
CA PRO A 39 -4.11 21.42 -2.46
C PRO A 39 -3.10 21.59 -3.61
N GLY A 40 -3.61 21.91 -4.80
CA GLY A 40 -2.78 22.09 -6.00
C GLY A 40 -2.33 20.79 -6.68
N TRP A 41 -2.80 19.62 -6.23
CA TRP A 41 -2.48 18.34 -6.86
C TRP A 41 -2.96 18.28 -8.32
N THR A 42 -2.06 17.87 -9.22
CA THR A 42 -2.31 17.82 -10.66
C THR A 42 -2.35 16.37 -11.18
N THR A 43 -2.87 16.20 -12.39
CA THR A 43 -2.81 14.90 -13.09
C THR A 43 -1.37 14.43 -13.32
N ALA A 44 -0.43 15.36 -13.52
CA ALA A 44 0.98 15.02 -13.70
C ALA A 44 1.57 14.39 -12.42
N ASP A 45 1.17 14.89 -11.25
CA ASP A 45 1.62 14.35 -9.95
C ASP A 45 1.15 12.91 -9.76
N THR A 46 -0.10 12.61 -10.14
CA THR A 46 -0.63 11.24 -10.16
C THR A 46 0.21 10.34 -11.08
N ILE A 47 0.49 10.77 -12.31
CA ILE A 47 1.28 9.98 -13.28
C ILE A 47 2.69 9.70 -12.75
N ASN A 48 3.36 10.73 -12.21
CA ASN A 48 4.71 10.62 -11.67
C ASN A 48 4.77 9.68 -10.46
N LEU A 49 3.82 9.79 -9.54
CA LEU A 49 3.78 8.93 -8.35
C LEU A 49 3.51 7.47 -8.72
N ARG A 50 2.66 7.21 -9.71
CA ARG A 50 2.43 5.84 -10.20
C ARG A 50 3.70 5.22 -10.78
N ALA A 51 4.42 5.97 -11.61
CA ALA A 51 5.69 5.52 -12.18
C ALA A 51 6.75 5.21 -11.12
N LEU A 52 6.78 5.96 -10.01
CA LEU A 52 7.67 5.70 -8.88
C LEU A 52 7.33 4.39 -8.13
N MET A 53 6.04 4.03 -8.07
CA MET A 53 5.57 2.83 -7.37
C MET A 53 5.69 1.55 -8.20
N ASP A 54 5.65 1.69 -9.52
CA ASP A 54 5.73 0.56 -10.46
C ASP A 54 7.19 0.20 -10.87
N GLY A 55 8.18 0.97 -10.40
CA GLY A 55 9.62 0.74 -10.61
C GLY A 55 10.31 0.10 -9.41
#